data_AF-A0A948C6P7-F1
#
_entry.id   AF-A0A948C6P7-F1
#
_cell.length_a   1.000
_cell.length_b   1.000
_cell.length_c   1.000
_cell.angle_alpha   90.00
_cell.angle_beta   90.00
_cell.angle_gamma   90.00
#
_symmetry.space_group_name_H-M   'P 1'
#
loop_
_entity.id
_entity.type
_entity.pdbx_description
1 polymer ?
#
loop_
_entity_poly.entity_id
_entity_poly.type
_entity_poly.pdbx_seq_one_letter_code
_entity_poly.pdbx_strand_id
1 'polypeptide(L)'
;MVIAQLRSSFVKFPVDKKIIDGNLYSFEVINYETNLTGLLQNISNYDIINIQGKTIKVSDVAQVYIGYKNQDKKSFIVTDVNSLEGRNALAFHVKKSPGYSLGPLVEAVKEVTLEYQKAHPNIEFIETLSQEESIKKTYGTFIQNFWQTGLLVFFVILLFL
;
A
#
# COMPACT_ATOMS: atom_id res chain seq x y z
N MET A 1 -34.43 4.07 0.81
CA MET A 1 -34.72 4.56 -0.56
C MET A 1 -33.47 5.16 -1.22
N VAL A 2 -32.80 6.15 -0.61
CA VAL A 2 -31.55 6.75 -1.13
C VAL A 2 -30.43 5.72 -1.40
N ILE A 3 -30.19 4.79 -0.46
CA ILE A 3 -29.17 3.73 -0.63
C ILE A 3 -29.44 2.86 -1.87
N ALA A 4 -30.71 2.57 -2.18
CA ALA A 4 -31.07 1.75 -3.34
C ALA A 4 -30.84 2.51 -4.66
N GLN A 5 -31.20 3.80 -4.70
CA GLN A 5 -30.95 4.69 -5.86
C GLN A 5 -29.44 4.88 -6.10
N LEU A 6 -28.64 5.07 -5.05
CA LEU A 6 -27.18 5.16 -5.19
C LEU A 6 -26.58 3.82 -5.62
N ARG A 7 -27.03 2.69 -5.04
CA ARG A 7 -26.54 1.38 -5.43
C ARG A 7 -26.85 1.05 -6.88
N SER A 8 -28.02 1.42 -7.42
CA SER A 8 -28.35 1.16 -8.83
C SER A 8 -27.54 2.01 -9.81
N SER A 9 -27.19 3.23 -9.42
CA SER A 9 -26.58 4.20 -10.33
C SER A 9 -25.06 4.10 -10.41
N PHE A 10 -24.43 3.55 -9.37
CA PHE A 10 -22.97 3.36 -9.32
C PHE A 10 -22.56 1.87 -9.46
N VAL A 11 -23.38 1.05 -10.13
CA VAL A 11 -22.98 -0.33 -10.50
C VAL A 11 -22.03 -0.29 -11.69
N LYS A 12 -20.88 -0.97 -11.57
CA LYS A 12 -20.02 -1.27 -12.72
C LYS A 12 -20.75 -2.28 -13.62
N PHE A 13 -21.36 -1.79 -14.69
CA PHE A 13 -21.88 -2.66 -15.73
C PHE A 13 -20.75 -3.04 -16.70
N PRO A 14 -20.59 -4.33 -17.05
CA PRO A 14 -19.66 -4.71 -18.10
C PRO A 14 -20.09 -4.02 -19.40
N VAL A 15 -19.18 -3.26 -20.00
CA VAL A 15 -19.46 -2.59 -21.26
C VAL A 15 -19.01 -3.52 -22.36
N ASP A 16 -19.95 -3.91 -23.21
CA ASP A 16 -19.68 -4.86 -24.27
C ASP A 16 -18.69 -4.26 -25.27
N LYS A 17 -17.67 -5.01 -25.68
CA LYS A 17 -16.68 -4.53 -26.64
C LYS A 17 -17.34 -4.50 -28.01
N LYS A 18 -17.66 -3.30 -28.51
CA LYS A 18 -18.16 -3.16 -29.87
C LYS A 18 -17.03 -3.38 -30.86
N ILE A 19 -17.12 -4.48 -31.61
CA ILE A 19 -16.32 -4.72 -32.81
C ILE A 19 -16.99 -3.96 -33.96
N ILE A 20 -16.31 -2.98 -34.53
CA ILE A 20 -16.76 -2.28 -35.74
C ILE A 20 -16.21 -3.04 -36.93
N ASP A 21 -17.10 -3.54 -37.78
CA ASP A 21 -16.74 -4.37 -38.93
C ASP A 21 -15.73 -3.63 -39.85
N GLY A 22 -14.61 -4.28 -40.16
CA GLY A 22 -13.54 -3.72 -41.00
C GLY A 22 -12.42 -2.93 -40.31
N ASN A 23 -12.41 -2.77 -38.98
CA ASN A 23 -11.34 -2.05 -38.26
C ASN A 23 -10.46 -2.97 -37.40
N LEU A 24 -9.13 -2.75 -37.42
CA LEU A 24 -8.11 -3.44 -36.61
C LEU A 24 -8.11 -3.04 -35.11
N TYR A 25 -9.04 -2.19 -34.68
CA TYR A 25 -9.07 -1.58 -33.34
C TYR A 25 -10.37 -1.90 -32.63
N SER A 26 -10.25 -2.33 -31.36
CA SER A 26 -11.37 -2.45 -30.42
C SER A 26 -11.41 -1.23 -29.50
N PHE A 27 -12.59 -0.64 -29.30
CA PHE A 27 -12.77 0.43 -28.33
C PHE A 27 -13.47 -0.11 -27.08
N GLU A 28 -12.94 0.24 -25.90
CA GLU A 28 -13.61 0.02 -24.62
C GLU A 28 -14.19 1.35 -24.16
N VAL A 29 -15.50 1.40 -23.98
CA VAL A 29 -16.17 2.60 -23.46
C VAL A 29 -16.12 2.53 -21.94
N ILE A 30 -15.33 3.42 -21.34
CA ILE A 30 -15.30 3.57 -19.88
C ILE A 30 -16.49 4.43 -19.48
N ASN A 31 -17.46 3.82 -18.80
CA ASN A 31 -18.72 4.44 -18.38
C ASN A 31 -18.72 4.89 -16.90
N TYR A 32 -17.59 4.73 -16.19
CA TYR A 32 -17.44 5.13 -14.80
C TYR A 32 -16.14 5.91 -14.58
N GLU A 33 -16.23 6.95 -13.76
CA GLU A 33 -15.08 7.74 -13.34
C GLU A 33 -14.19 6.89 -12.42
N THR A 34 -12.95 6.67 -12.85
CA THR A 34 -11.95 5.90 -12.08
C THR A 34 -11.23 6.76 -11.05
N ASN A 35 -11.29 8.09 -11.20
CA ASN A 35 -10.71 9.02 -10.25
C ASN A 35 -11.60 9.16 -9.01
N LEU A 36 -11.02 8.99 -7.82
CA LEU A 36 -11.71 9.17 -6.53
C LEU A 36 -12.33 10.56 -6.38
N THR A 37 -11.65 11.61 -6.85
CA THR A 37 -12.15 12.99 -6.79
C THR A 37 -13.39 13.16 -7.67
N GLY A 38 -13.34 12.62 -8.88
CA GLY A 38 -14.48 12.68 -9.81
C GLY A 38 -15.65 11.81 -9.33
N LEU A 39 -15.38 10.66 -8.72
CA LEU A 39 -16.42 9.84 -8.09
C LEU A 39 -17.11 10.57 -6.92
N LEU A 40 -16.35 11.22 -6.05
CA LEU A 40 -16.90 12.02 -4.96
C LEU A 40 -17.82 13.12 -5.50
N GLN A 41 -17.37 13.83 -6.53
CA GLN A 41 -18.13 14.90 -7.16
C GLN A 41 -19.40 14.37 -7.85
N ASN A 42 -19.32 13.22 -8.50
CA ASN A 42 -20.47 12.56 -9.13
C ASN A 42 -21.52 12.11 -8.10
N ILE A 43 -21.09 11.54 -6.96
CA ILE A 43 -22.00 11.17 -5.88
C ILE A 43 -22.64 12.42 -5.26
N SER A 44 -21.85 13.47 -5.02
CA SER A 44 -22.34 14.73 -4.44
C SER A 44 -23.40 15.40 -5.32
N ASN A 45 -23.17 15.40 -6.64
CA ASN A 45 -24.08 15.99 -7.62
C ASN A 45 -25.23 15.06 -8.05
N TYR A 46 -25.31 13.85 -7.52
CA TYR A 46 -26.31 12.88 -7.94
C TYR A 46 -27.71 13.33 -7.50
N ASP A 47 -28.66 13.24 -8.41
CA ASP A 47 -30.06 13.59 -8.19
C ASP A 47 -30.81 12.42 -7.54
N ILE A 48 -31.34 12.64 -6.34
CA ILE A 48 -32.21 11.70 -5.63
C ILE A 48 -33.66 12.16 -5.70
N ILE A 49 -34.57 11.19 -5.86
CA ILE A 49 -36.01 11.45 -5.88
C ILE A 49 -36.55 11.22 -4.47
N ASN A 50 -37.25 12.20 -3.90
CA ASN A 50 -37.91 12.06 -2.60
C ASN A 50 -39.30 11.38 -2.72
N ILE A 51 -39.93 11.07 -1.59
CA ILE A 51 -41.24 10.38 -1.53
C ILE A 51 -42.37 11.18 -2.20
N GLN A 52 -42.24 12.50 -2.27
CA GLN A 52 -43.16 13.45 -2.93
C GLN A 52 -42.83 13.67 -4.42
N GLY A 53 -41.85 12.93 -4.99
CA GLY A 53 -41.46 13.04 -6.39
C GLY A 53 -40.55 14.24 -6.71
N LYS A 54 -40.08 14.98 -5.70
CA LYS A 54 -39.15 16.11 -5.91
C LYS A 54 -37.72 15.61 -6.05
N THR A 55 -37.00 16.15 -7.04
CA THR A 55 -35.56 15.92 -7.22
C THR A 55 -34.75 16.83 -6.31
N ILE A 56 -33.79 16.24 -5.59
CA ILE A 56 -32.89 16.92 -4.66
C ILE A 56 -31.48 16.34 -4.89
N LYS A 57 -30.42 17.14 -4.77
CA LYS A 57 -29.06 16.59 -4.87
C LYS A 57 -28.64 15.92 -3.58
N VAL A 58 -27.75 14.93 -3.67
CA VAL A 58 -27.17 14.31 -2.46
C VAL A 58 -26.47 15.36 -1.57
N SER A 59 -25.76 16.31 -2.18
CA SER A 59 -25.10 17.42 -1.46
C SER A 59 -26.05 18.28 -0.62
N ASP A 60 -27.32 18.37 -1.01
CA ASP A 60 -28.31 19.22 -0.33
C ASP A 60 -28.82 18.57 0.96
N VAL A 61 -28.64 17.25 1.10
CA VAL A 61 -29.16 16.46 2.23
C VAL A 61 -28.07 15.78 3.05
N ALA A 62 -26.86 15.64 2.52
CA ALA A 62 -25.76 14.95 3.18
C ALA A 62 -24.39 15.46 2.73
N GLN A 63 -23.43 15.44 3.65
CA GLN A 63 -22.03 15.65 3.32
C GLN A 63 -21.43 14.38 2.74
N VAL A 64 -20.89 14.48 1.52
CA VAL A 64 -20.18 13.38 0.86
C VAL A 64 -18.68 13.58 1.09
N TYR A 65 -18.03 12.62 1.76
CA TYR A 65 -16.61 12.65 2.03
C TYR A 65 -16.01 11.25 1.91
N ILE A 66 -14.70 11.19 1.66
CA ILE A 66 -13.95 9.93 1.70
C ILE A 66 -13.58 9.68 3.16
N GLY A 67 -14.10 8.58 3.70
CA GLY A 67 -13.77 8.12 5.04
C GLY A 67 -13.08 6.77 5.01
N TYR A 68 -12.47 6.40 6.13
CA TYR A 68 -11.94 5.06 6.35
C TYR A 68 -13.06 4.13 6.80
N LYS A 69 -12.96 2.84 6.47
CA LYS A 69 -13.94 1.87 6.95
C LYS A 69 -13.72 1.70 8.45
N ASN A 70 -14.78 1.77 9.27
CA ASN A 70 -14.67 1.66 10.74
C ASN A 70 -14.01 0.35 11.25
N GLN A 71 -13.85 -0.66 10.39
CA GLN A 71 -13.18 -1.92 10.70
C GLN A 71 -11.66 -1.86 10.52
N ASP A 72 -11.14 -0.80 9.90
CA ASP A 72 -9.70 -0.62 9.72
C ASP A 72 -9.08 -0.27 11.07
N LYS A 73 -8.12 -1.08 11.50
CA LYS A 73 -7.39 -0.85 12.76
C LYS A 73 -6.59 0.44 12.62
N LYS A 74 -6.72 1.34 13.60
CA LYS A 74 -5.84 2.51 13.72
C LYS A 74 -4.40 2.03 13.82
N SER A 75 -3.54 2.58 12.98
CA SER A 75 -2.11 2.32 13.00
C SER A 75 -1.40 3.57 13.52
N PHE A 76 -0.56 3.38 14.53
CA PHE A 76 0.22 4.43 15.15
C PHE A 76 1.64 3.94 15.39
N ILE A 77 2.61 4.84 15.26
CA ILE A 77 4.01 4.58 15.60
C ILE A 77 4.35 5.40 16.83
N VAL A 78 4.97 4.74 17.81
CA VAL A 78 5.54 5.38 19.00
C VAL A 78 7.04 5.50 18.75
N THR A 79 7.52 6.72 18.50
CA THR A 79 8.92 6.99 18.14
C THR A 79 9.82 7.20 19.35
N ASP A 80 9.26 7.46 20.53
CA ASP A 80 10.02 7.69 21.77
C ASP A 80 9.40 6.87 22.91
N VAL A 81 10.21 6.11 23.63
CA VAL A 81 9.78 5.27 24.75
C VAL A 81 9.34 6.11 25.96
N ASN A 82 9.81 7.37 26.04
CA ASN A 82 9.52 8.30 27.13
C ASN A 82 8.35 9.25 26.82
N SER A 83 7.84 9.24 25.59
CA SER A 83 6.71 10.06 25.15
C SER A 83 5.62 9.14 24.58
N LEU A 84 4.44 9.15 25.22
CA LEU A 84 3.27 8.40 24.75
C LEU A 84 2.58 9.05 23.54
N GLU A 85 3.19 10.07 22.91
CA GLU A 85 2.64 10.73 21.72
C GLU A 85 2.83 9.84 20.49
N GLY A 86 1.82 9.00 20.22
CA GLY A 86 1.74 8.22 19.00
C GLY A 86 1.46 9.10 17.78
N ARG A 87 2.23 8.93 16.71
CA ARG A 87 1.95 9.55 15.41
C ARG A 87 1.04 8.64 14.59
N ASN A 88 0.01 9.22 13.96
CA ASN A 88 -0.81 8.48 12.99
C ASN A 88 0.07 7.98 11.86
N ALA A 89 0.01 6.69 11.55
CA ALA A 89 0.88 6.07 10.56
C ALA A 89 0.10 5.11 9.67
N LEU A 90 0.51 5.03 8.40
CA LEU A 90 0.09 3.95 7.51
C LEU A 90 1.18 2.87 7.52
N ALA A 91 0.78 1.65 7.86
CA ALA A 91 1.71 0.52 7.94
C ALA A 91 1.62 -0.34 6.69
N PHE A 92 2.78 -0.65 6.11
CA PHE A 92 2.91 -1.55 4.98
C PHE A 92 3.73 -2.77 5.39
N HIS A 93 3.28 -3.95 4.97
CA HIS A 93 4.04 -5.18 5.14
C HIS A 93 4.50 -5.66 3.76
N VAL A 94 5.80 -5.50 3.50
CA VAL A 94 6.42 -5.98 2.25
C VAL A 94 6.94 -7.39 2.45
N LYS A 95 6.54 -8.31 1.56
CA LYS A 95 6.98 -9.70 1.58
C LYS A 95 7.70 -10.03 0.29
N LYS A 96 8.80 -10.79 0.40
CA LYS A 96 9.51 -11.29 -0.78
C LYS A 96 8.71 -12.40 -1.46
N SER A 97 8.74 -12.41 -2.79
CA SER A 97 8.25 -13.55 -3.58
C SER A 97 9.19 -14.76 -3.41
N PRO A 98 8.67 -16.00 -3.47
CA PRO A 98 9.50 -17.20 -3.48
C PRO A 98 10.52 -17.17 -4.62
N GLY A 99 11.75 -17.63 -4.37
CA GLY A 99 12.84 -17.65 -5.37
C GLY A 99 13.61 -16.33 -5.52
N TYR A 100 13.13 -15.22 -4.95
CA TYR A 100 13.83 -13.93 -5.01
C TYR A 100 14.69 -13.67 -3.77
N SER A 101 15.81 -12.99 -3.98
CA SER A 101 16.75 -12.58 -2.94
C SER A 101 16.18 -11.42 -2.11
N LEU A 102 16.41 -11.45 -0.79
CA LEU A 102 15.93 -10.42 0.12
C LEU A 102 16.71 -9.11 -0.01
N GLY A 103 18.04 -9.15 -0.17
CA GLY A 103 18.88 -7.95 -0.22
C GLY A 103 18.43 -6.95 -1.29
N PRO A 104 18.36 -7.37 -2.57
CA PRO A 104 17.89 -6.50 -3.65
C PRO A 104 16.47 -5.97 -3.46
N LEU A 105 15.58 -6.76 -2.83
CA LEU A 105 14.23 -6.30 -2.52
C LEU A 105 14.26 -5.15 -1.51
N VAL A 106 15.06 -5.27 -0.45
CA VAL A 106 15.14 -4.23 0.59
C VAL A 106 15.79 -2.97 0.02
N GLU A 107 16.81 -3.09 -0.82
CA GLU A 107 17.42 -1.96 -1.53
C GLU A 107 16.41 -1.25 -2.43
N ALA A 108 15.66 -2.00 -3.25
CA ALA A 108 14.63 -1.43 -4.13
C ALA A 108 13.51 -0.73 -3.34
N VAL A 109 13.07 -1.30 -2.22
CA VAL A 109 12.07 -0.67 -1.33
C VAL A 109 12.61 0.64 -0.77
N LYS A 110 13.87 0.68 -0.32
CA LYS A 110 14.52 1.89 0.20
C LYS A 110 14.64 2.96 -0.89
N GLU A 111 15.04 2.59 -2.09
CA GLU A 111 15.15 3.51 -3.23
C GLU A 111 13.80 4.15 -3.57
N VAL A 112 12.75 3.36 -3.75
CA VAL A 112 11.38 3.86 -4.01
C VAL A 112 10.89 4.76 -2.88
N THR A 113 11.19 4.39 -1.62
CA THR A 113 10.80 5.18 -0.46
C THR A 113 11.52 6.54 -0.44
N LEU A 114 12.81 6.56 -0.75
CA LEU A 114 13.61 7.80 -0.82
C LEU A 114 13.14 8.71 -1.96
N GLU A 115 12.84 8.17 -3.13
CA GLU A 115 12.28 8.93 -4.24
C GLU A 115 10.92 9.55 -3.88
N TYR A 116 10.05 8.75 -3.26
CA TYR A 116 8.74 9.22 -2.83
C TYR A 116 8.83 10.30 -1.74
N GLN A 117 9.77 10.16 -0.80
CA GLN A 117 10.02 11.14 0.26
C GLN A 117 10.54 12.47 -0.31
N LYS A 118 11.40 12.44 -1.33
CA LYS A 118 11.86 13.66 -2.02
C LYS A 118 10.69 14.41 -2.67
N ALA A 119 9.73 13.69 -3.24
CA ALA A 119 8.53 14.28 -3.83
C ALA A 119 7.52 14.77 -2.77
N HIS A 120 7.53 14.19 -1.56
CA HIS A 120 6.57 14.48 -0.49
C HIS A 120 7.28 14.67 0.86
N PRO A 121 7.94 15.82 1.09
CA PRO A 121 8.77 16.05 2.28
C PRO A 121 8.00 16.07 3.60
N ASN A 122 6.66 16.20 3.54
CA ASN A 122 5.78 16.21 4.71
C ASN A 122 5.45 14.79 5.22
N ILE A 123 5.92 13.75 4.53
CA ILE A 123 5.66 12.34 4.88
C ILE A 123 6.95 11.74 5.43
N GLU A 124 6.86 11.21 6.65
CA GLU A 124 7.96 10.51 7.31
C GLU A 124 7.84 9.01 7.07
N PHE A 125 8.96 8.38 6.70
CA PHE A 125 9.05 6.93 6.50
C PHE A 125 9.90 6.31 7.60
N ILE A 126 9.33 5.30 8.27
CA ILE A 126 9.97 4.61 9.40
C ILE A 126 9.97 3.11 9.10
N GLU A 127 11.16 2.52 8.97
CA GLU A 127 11.33 1.06 8.92
C GLU A 127 11.23 0.51 10.35
N THR A 128 10.23 -0.33 10.61
CA THR A 128 9.99 -0.88 11.96
C THR A 128 10.67 -2.25 12.16
N LEU A 129 10.63 -3.10 11.13
CA LEU A 129 11.16 -4.45 11.18
C LEU A 129 11.79 -4.82 9.83
N SER A 130 13.04 -5.29 9.88
CA SER A 130 13.78 -5.75 8.70
C SER A 130 14.39 -7.12 8.93
N GLN A 131 14.09 -8.08 8.05
CA GLN A 131 14.78 -9.38 8.08
C GLN A 131 16.23 -9.30 7.60
N GLU A 132 16.59 -8.22 6.88
CA GLU A 132 17.93 -8.00 6.37
C GLU A 132 18.96 -7.96 7.52
N GLU A 133 18.64 -7.25 8.60
CA GLU A 133 19.51 -7.10 9.76
C GLU A 133 19.76 -8.45 10.46
N SER A 134 18.70 -9.25 10.61
CA SER A 134 18.79 -10.59 11.19
C SER A 134 19.68 -11.52 10.35
N ILE A 135 19.54 -11.47 9.03
CA ILE A 135 20.37 -12.27 8.10
C ILE A 135 21.83 -11.82 8.14
N LYS A 136 22.09 -10.51 8.08
CA LYS A 136 23.45 -9.96 8.16
C LYS A 136 24.14 -10.37 9.46
N LYS A 137 23.45 -10.27 10.60
CA LYS A 137 23.97 -10.70 11.89
C LYS A 137 24.29 -12.19 11.90
N THR A 138 23.35 -13.02 11.44
CA THR A 138 23.53 -14.48 11.40
C THR A 138 24.72 -14.89 10.52
N TYR A 139 24.81 -14.32 9.32
CA TYR A 139 25.91 -14.59 8.40
C TYR A 139 27.25 -14.10 8.95
N GLY A 140 27.29 -12.91 9.55
CA GLY A 140 28.48 -12.36 10.19
C GLY A 140 28.99 -13.25 11.31
N THR A 141 28.11 -13.71 12.20
CA THR A 141 28.46 -14.66 13.27
C THR A 141 28.96 -15.99 12.70
N PHE A 142 28.33 -16.50 11.64
CA PHE A 142 28.79 -17.73 11.00
C PHE A 142 30.22 -17.59 10.44
N ILE A 143 30.50 -16.53 9.69
CA ILE A 143 31.83 -16.28 9.12
C ILE A 143 32.87 -16.07 10.22
N GLN A 144 32.53 -15.35 11.28
CA GLN A 144 33.43 -15.15 12.42
C GLN A 144 33.79 -16.48 13.09
N ASN A 145 32.79 -17.32 13.36
CA ASN A 145 33.01 -18.64 13.95
C ASN A 145 33.82 -19.55 13.02
N PHE A 146 33.56 -19.48 11.71
CA PHE A 146 34.31 -20.23 10.69
C PHE A 146 35.80 -19.88 10.73
N TRP A 147 36.13 -18.59 10.73
CA TRP A 147 37.53 -18.11 10.82
C TRP A 147 38.19 -18.48 12.15
N GLN A 148 37.49 -18.30 13.27
CA GLN A 148 38.01 -18.69 14.59
C GLN A 148 38.33 -20.18 14.67
N THR A 149 37.43 -21.03 14.15
CA THR A 149 37.63 -22.48 14.12
C THR A 149 38.82 -22.84 13.23
N GLY A 150 38.91 -22.25 12.03
CA GLY A 150 40.02 -22.48 11.11
C GLY A 150 41.37 -22.06 11.70
N LEU A 151 41.42 -20.90 12.36
CA LEU A 151 42.61 -20.40 13.04
C LEU A 151 43.03 -21.32 14.19
N LEU A 152 42.07 -21.84 14.96
CA LEU A 152 42.33 -22.77 16.05
C LEU A 152 42.94 -24.08 15.52
N VAL A 153 42.35 -24.65 14.47
CA VAL A 153 42.89 -25.86 13.83
C VAL A 153 44.30 -25.61 13.29
N PHE A 154 44.55 -24.44 12.67
CA PHE A 154 45.88 -24.05 12.20
C PHE A 154 46.91 -24.03 13.33
N PHE A 155 46.58 -23.42 14.48
CA PHE A 155 47.47 -23.41 15.64
C PHE A 155 47.73 -24.81 16.19
N VAL A 156 46.72 -25.68 16.23
CA VAL A 156 46.90 -27.07 16.66
C VAL A 156 47.87 -27.80 15.74
N ILE A 157 47.70 -27.70 14.42
CA ILE A 157 48.60 -28.35 13.45
C ILE A 157 50.04 -27.85 13.64
N LEU A 158 50.24 -26.54 13.80
CA LEU A 158 51.56 -25.95 13.99
C LEU A 158 52.25 -26.44 15.27
N LEU A 159 51.49 -26.74 16.33
CA LEU A 159 52.01 -27.23 17.61
C LEU A 159 52.46 -28.70 17.54
N PHE A 160 51.89 -29.50 16.63
CA PHE A 160 52.20 -30.93 16.46
C PHE A 160 53.14 -31.24 15.29
N LEU A 161 53.62 -30.21 14.57
CA LEU A 161 54.54 -30.31 13.43
C LEU A 161 55.95 -29.90 13.86
#